data_AF-A0A1S3H498-F1
#
_entry.id   AF-A0A1S3H498-F1
#
_cell.length_a   1.000
_cell.length_b   1.000
_cell.length_c   1.000
_cell.angle_alpha   90.00
_cell.angle_beta   90.00
_cell.angle_gamma   90.00
#
_symmetry.space_group_name_H-M   'P 1'
#
loop_
_entity.id
_entity.type
_entity.pdbx_description
1 polymer ?
#
loop_
_entity_poly.entity_id
_entity_poly.type
_entity_poly.pdbx_seq_one_letter_code
_entity_poly.pdbx_strand_id
1 'polypeptide(L)'
;MSLMSEETLPGEKESRSVFFAENAIRENKKGMSNSRSATATAVAVLGLLIAVAALVMVVIAYARPKIISPKMAAMDMDMMAQKVKTNMETEMSEMVEQIHEYMVKQKEESKEMRMRDEKKRMAMMEGHYTFAYNVDWKPQYYIDQNGFLKGQGLDMMKEICKMENKNCTHVVNYDGGPCWNSMRRNAPGLQGRWFDGCVGFIKTVERSNVFAIVGSMYEPVKGAFFTKVGATVDIGTARIGFDSSYYTSPACLTRNGVAFDASAHVLAETYDALETHLNNDSIDAIFAPENQFPNLQKMATTYDCAIGKGGVMVRKDMAPRMMWIHRGLEKMKRSGKFREQCENALRDHGAPSICVSA
;
A
#
# COMPACT_ATOMS: atom_id res chain seq x y z
N MET A 1 -32.00 8.44 47.33
CA MET A 1 -31.85 7.25 46.46
C MET A 1 -30.62 7.51 45.60
N SER A 2 -29.37 7.19 45.94
CA SER A 2 -28.72 6.04 46.59
C SER A 2 -28.99 4.70 45.90
N LEU A 3 -27.94 4.19 45.23
CA LEU A 3 -27.55 2.82 44.81
C LEU A 3 -26.49 3.04 43.70
N MET A 4 -25.16 3.01 43.90
CA MET A 4 -24.19 1.95 44.28
C MET A 4 -24.03 0.76 43.30
N SER A 5 -22.74 0.50 43.03
CA SER A 5 -22.03 -0.61 42.35
C SER A 5 -22.31 -0.83 40.85
N GLU A 6 -21.35 -1.22 40.01
CA GLU A 6 -20.31 -2.23 40.21
C GLU A 6 -19.13 -2.05 39.24
N GLU A 7 -17.90 -2.22 39.75
CA GLU A 7 -16.66 -2.35 38.98
C GLU A 7 -16.61 -3.69 38.24
N THR A 8 -16.11 -3.71 37.00
CA THR A 8 -15.53 -4.91 36.40
C THR A 8 -14.41 -4.54 35.41
N LEU A 9 -13.19 -4.92 35.78
CA LEU A 9 -11.99 -4.95 34.93
C LEU A 9 -12.04 -6.15 33.98
N PRO A 10 -11.53 -6.00 32.74
CA PRO A 10 -10.79 -7.08 32.08
C PRO A 10 -9.41 -6.55 31.65
N GLY A 11 -8.29 -7.19 31.96
CA GLY A 11 -8.04 -8.62 31.85
C GLY A 11 -7.12 -8.84 30.64
N GLU A 12 -5.81 -8.73 30.89
CA GLU A 12 -4.67 -9.03 30.02
C GLU A 12 -4.93 -10.10 28.95
N LYS A 13 -4.69 -9.73 27.68
CA LYS A 13 -4.39 -10.67 26.58
C LYS A 13 -3.27 -10.11 25.71
N GLU A 14 -2.11 -9.92 26.33
CA GLU A 14 -0.83 -9.99 25.62
C GLU A 14 -0.37 -11.46 25.58
N SER A 15 0.52 -11.79 24.64
CA SER A 15 1.17 -13.10 24.48
C SER A 15 0.47 -14.11 23.55
N ARG A 16 0.40 -13.76 22.26
CA ARG A 16 0.46 -14.78 21.18
C ARG A 16 1.29 -14.37 19.95
N SER A 17 1.83 -13.15 19.90
CA SER A 17 2.72 -12.66 18.84
C SER A 17 4.22 -12.85 19.13
N VAL A 18 4.60 -13.14 20.38
CA VAL A 18 6.01 -13.32 20.78
C VAL A 18 6.58 -14.68 20.32
N PHE A 19 5.73 -15.70 20.19
CA PHE A 19 6.18 -17.07 19.90
C PHE A 19 6.68 -17.29 18.45
N PHE A 20 6.24 -16.47 17.49
CA PHE A 20 6.73 -16.56 16.11
C PHE A 20 8.00 -15.71 15.86
N ALA A 21 8.24 -14.69 16.67
CA ALA A 21 9.46 -13.89 16.58
C ALA A 21 10.69 -14.64 17.17
N GLU A 22 10.51 -15.43 18.22
CA GLU A 22 11.62 -16.21 18.81
C GLU A 22 12.15 -17.32 17.90
N ASN A 23 11.28 -17.98 17.13
CA ASN A 23 11.72 -19.06 16.24
C ASN A 23 12.52 -18.55 15.03
N ALA A 24 12.21 -17.37 14.49
CA ALA A 24 12.97 -16.75 13.40
C ALA A 24 14.37 -16.26 13.86
N ILE A 25 14.49 -15.83 15.12
CA ILE A 25 15.79 -15.43 15.71
C ILE A 25 16.66 -16.68 15.98
N ARG A 26 16.05 -17.82 16.31
CA ARG A 26 16.77 -19.06 16.63
C ARG A 26 17.41 -19.73 15.41
N GLU A 27 16.78 -19.66 14.24
CA GLU A 27 17.38 -20.18 13.00
C GLU A 27 18.51 -19.30 12.45
N ASN A 28 18.42 -17.97 12.62
CA ASN A 28 19.48 -17.06 12.17
C ASN A 28 20.76 -17.15 13.04
N LYS A 29 20.63 -17.50 14.33
CA LYS A 29 21.79 -17.78 15.19
C LYS A 29 22.57 -19.05 14.78
N LYS A 30 21.91 -20.06 14.20
CA LYS A 30 22.58 -21.28 13.73
C LYS A 30 23.49 -21.04 12.52
N GLY A 31 23.15 -20.09 11.65
CA GLY A 31 23.99 -19.72 10.50
C GLY A 31 25.26 -18.95 10.87
N MET A 32 25.17 -18.01 11.83
CA MET A 32 26.31 -17.17 12.24
C MET A 32 27.33 -17.90 13.13
N SER A 33 26.92 -18.98 13.83
CA SER A 33 27.83 -19.78 14.66
C SER A 33 28.88 -20.54 13.84
N ASN A 34 28.57 -20.93 12.60
CA ASN A 34 29.47 -21.73 11.77
C ASN A 34 30.56 -20.89 11.09
N SER A 35 30.31 -19.59 10.83
CA SER A 35 31.28 -18.71 10.17
C SER A 35 32.43 -18.27 11.11
N ARG A 36 32.14 -18.01 12.39
CA ARG A 36 33.19 -17.67 13.39
C ARG A 36 34.08 -18.86 13.75
N SER A 37 33.61 -20.09 13.54
CA SER A 37 34.37 -21.31 13.80
C SER A 37 35.52 -21.51 12.81
N ALA A 38 35.31 -21.17 11.53
CA ALA A 38 36.28 -21.42 10.45
C ALA A 38 37.55 -20.54 10.55
N THR A 39 37.40 -19.26 10.95
CA THR A 39 38.55 -18.37 11.16
C THR A 39 39.35 -18.75 12.40
N ALA A 40 38.70 -19.19 13.47
CA ALA A 40 39.39 -19.68 14.67
C ALA A 40 40.17 -20.98 14.41
N THR A 41 39.63 -21.89 13.58
CA THR A 41 40.35 -23.11 13.19
C THR A 41 41.56 -22.82 12.29
N ALA A 42 41.43 -21.89 11.34
CA ALA A 42 42.55 -21.50 10.48
C ALA A 42 43.73 -20.90 11.27
N VAL A 43 43.44 -20.02 12.25
CA VAL A 43 44.48 -19.43 13.12
C VAL A 43 45.14 -20.50 14.01
N ALA A 44 44.37 -21.46 14.53
CA ALA A 44 44.91 -22.55 15.36
C ALA A 44 45.82 -23.50 14.56
N VAL A 45 45.45 -23.83 13.30
CA VAL A 45 46.27 -24.68 12.42
C VAL A 45 47.59 -24.01 12.06
N LEU A 46 47.59 -22.70 11.78
CA LEU A 46 48.82 -21.96 11.48
C LEU A 46 49.78 -21.93 12.68
N GLY A 47 49.26 -21.72 13.89
CA GLY A 47 50.07 -21.76 15.12
C GLY A 47 50.71 -23.14 15.36
N LEU A 48 49.99 -24.23 15.05
CA LEU A 48 50.49 -25.59 15.21
C LEU A 48 51.62 -25.92 14.21
N LEU A 49 51.52 -25.45 12.96
CA LEU A 49 52.56 -25.64 11.94
C LEU A 49 53.87 -24.93 12.31
N ILE A 50 53.80 -23.71 12.83
CA ILE A 50 54.98 -22.95 13.30
C ILE A 50 55.67 -23.70 14.45
N ALA A 51 54.89 -24.22 15.41
CA ALA A 51 55.43 -24.97 16.54
C ALA A 51 56.14 -26.26 16.09
N VAL A 52 55.57 -27.01 15.14
CA VAL A 52 56.17 -28.24 14.59
C VAL A 52 57.48 -27.93 13.85
N ALA A 53 57.52 -26.87 13.04
CA ALA A 53 58.73 -26.47 12.32
C ALA A 53 59.89 -26.11 13.25
N ALA A 54 59.61 -25.36 14.32
CA ALA A 54 60.60 -25.03 15.35
C ALA A 54 61.16 -26.28 16.03
N LEU A 55 60.30 -27.26 16.33
CA LEU A 55 60.69 -28.50 17.01
C LEU A 55 61.58 -29.38 16.11
N VAL A 56 61.29 -29.45 14.82
CA VAL A 56 62.12 -30.16 13.83
C VAL A 56 63.53 -29.54 13.74
N MET A 57 63.64 -28.22 13.73
CA MET A 57 64.94 -27.53 13.69
C MET A 57 65.80 -27.83 14.94
N VAL A 58 65.17 -27.88 16.12
CA VAL A 58 65.85 -28.25 17.38
C VAL A 58 66.33 -29.72 17.33
N VAL A 59 65.50 -30.65 16.84
CA VAL A 59 65.87 -32.07 16.71
C VAL A 59 67.03 -32.26 15.74
N ILE A 60 67.03 -31.56 14.61
CA ILE A 60 68.13 -31.61 13.62
C ILE A 60 69.44 -31.09 14.23
N ALA A 61 69.38 -29.99 14.99
CA ALA A 61 70.54 -29.42 15.67
C ALA A 61 71.13 -30.37 16.73
N TYR A 62 70.28 -31.15 17.40
CA TYR A 62 70.70 -32.10 18.44
C TYR A 62 71.22 -33.44 17.87
N ALA A 63 70.64 -33.93 16.78
CA ALA A 63 70.94 -35.26 16.25
C ALA A 63 72.25 -35.36 15.45
N ARG A 64 72.82 -34.25 14.97
CA ARG A 64 74.06 -34.28 14.15
C ARG A 64 75.05 -33.14 14.47
N PRO A 65 75.74 -33.18 15.62
CA PRO A 65 76.70 -32.14 16.01
C PRO A 65 78.01 -32.09 15.17
N LYS A 66 78.23 -33.01 14.22
CA LYS A 66 79.51 -33.17 13.48
C LYS A 66 79.52 -32.66 12.04
N ILE A 67 78.46 -32.01 11.54
CA ILE A 67 78.41 -31.54 10.13
C ILE A 67 78.85 -30.06 9.98
N ILE A 68 79.07 -29.32 11.07
CA ILE A 68 79.43 -27.89 10.97
C ILE A 68 80.90 -27.68 11.37
N SER A 69 81.77 -27.65 10.36
CA SER A 69 83.17 -27.21 10.49
C SER A 69 83.22 -25.68 10.66
N PRO A 70 83.86 -25.15 11.73
CA PRO A 70 83.84 -23.73 12.02
C PRO A 70 85.09 -23.08 11.40
N LYS A 71 84.97 -22.50 10.19
CA LYS A 71 85.85 -21.37 9.79
C LYS A 71 85.52 -20.63 8.48
N MET A 72 84.50 -21.02 7.72
CA MET A 72 83.98 -20.17 6.63
C MET A 72 82.50 -19.75 6.81
N ALA A 73 81.88 -20.06 7.95
CA ALA A 73 80.44 -19.91 8.16
C ALA A 73 80.00 -18.61 8.85
N ALA A 74 80.91 -17.85 9.50
CA ALA A 74 80.49 -16.70 10.32
C ALA A 74 80.14 -15.45 9.50
N MET A 75 80.80 -15.23 8.36
CA MET A 75 80.59 -14.02 7.54
C MET A 75 79.42 -14.15 6.56
N ASP A 76 78.95 -15.38 6.30
CA ASP A 76 77.83 -15.68 5.39
C ASP A 76 76.49 -15.82 6.14
N MET A 77 76.53 -16.28 7.41
CA MET A 77 75.34 -16.42 8.26
C MET A 77 74.68 -15.07 8.60
N ASP A 78 75.46 -14.01 8.88
CA ASP A 78 74.88 -12.68 9.16
C ASP A 78 74.22 -12.08 7.92
N MET A 79 74.82 -12.27 6.74
CA MET A 79 74.23 -11.81 5.48
C MET A 79 72.96 -12.59 5.14
N MET A 80 72.94 -13.92 5.34
CA MET A 80 71.73 -14.72 5.18
C MET A 80 70.65 -14.35 6.20
N ALA A 81 71.00 -14.14 7.46
CA ALA A 81 70.06 -13.71 8.50
C ALA A 81 69.45 -12.35 8.18
N GLN A 82 70.26 -11.41 7.70
CA GLN A 82 69.80 -10.08 7.31
C GLN A 82 68.91 -10.11 6.07
N LYS A 83 69.22 -10.96 5.08
CA LYS A 83 68.39 -11.18 3.88
C LYS A 83 67.06 -11.89 4.20
N VAL A 84 67.08 -12.87 5.09
CA VAL A 84 65.86 -13.53 5.59
C VAL A 84 64.99 -12.52 6.34
N LYS A 85 65.59 -11.67 7.18
CA LYS A 85 64.87 -10.63 7.89
C LYS A 85 64.19 -9.64 6.92
N THR A 86 64.89 -9.10 5.94
CA THR A 86 64.30 -8.14 4.99
C THR A 86 63.25 -8.77 4.08
N ASN A 87 63.45 -10.00 3.63
CA ASN A 87 62.43 -10.72 2.87
C ASN A 87 61.17 -10.96 3.71
N MET A 88 61.34 -11.39 4.96
CA MET A 88 60.22 -11.64 5.87
C MET A 88 59.49 -10.35 6.26
N GLU A 89 60.21 -9.23 6.44
CA GLU A 89 59.61 -7.90 6.66
C GLU A 89 58.80 -7.44 5.44
N THR A 90 59.30 -7.70 4.22
CA THR A 90 58.62 -7.35 2.97
C THR A 90 57.38 -8.21 2.76
N GLU A 91 57.50 -9.54 2.87
CA GLU A 91 56.35 -10.47 2.77
C GLU A 91 55.29 -10.19 3.84
N MET A 92 55.71 -9.87 5.08
CA MET A 92 54.79 -9.53 6.15
C MET A 92 54.09 -8.18 5.88
N SER A 93 54.79 -7.19 5.33
CA SER A 93 54.18 -5.92 4.94
C SER A 93 53.14 -6.10 3.83
N GLU A 94 53.46 -6.87 2.80
CA GLU A 94 52.53 -7.17 1.70
C GLU A 94 51.30 -7.94 2.19
N MET A 95 51.50 -8.92 3.09
CA MET A 95 50.39 -9.67 3.68
C MET A 95 49.48 -8.77 4.54
N VAL A 96 50.05 -7.85 5.32
CA VAL A 96 49.28 -6.89 6.12
C VAL A 96 48.46 -5.96 5.23
N GLU A 97 49.03 -5.50 4.11
CA GLU A 97 48.34 -4.66 3.13
C GLU A 97 47.17 -5.41 2.46
N GLN A 98 47.39 -6.65 2.01
CA GLN A 98 46.32 -7.50 1.45
C GLN A 98 45.20 -7.77 2.45
N ILE A 99 45.53 -8.01 3.72
CA ILE A 99 44.54 -8.19 4.79
C ILE A 99 43.76 -6.89 5.01
N HIS A 100 44.43 -5.73 4.99
CA HIS A 100 43.78 -4.44 5.14
C HIS A 100 42.78 -4.18 4.01
N GLU A 101 43.18 -4.37 2.75
CA GLU A 101 42.31 -4.21 1.58
C GLU A 101 41.10 -5.15 1.64
N TYR A 102 41.31 -6.43 1.99
CA TYR A 102 40.23 -7.39 2.14
C TYR A 102 39.22 -6.97 3.21
N MET A 103 39.70 -6.47 4.36
CA MET A 103 38.86 -6.01 5.45
C MET A 103 38.06 -4.75 5.08
N VAL A 104 38.65 -3.83 4.31
CA VAL A 104 37.95 -2.65 3.78
C VAL A 104 36.84 -3.07 2.82
N LYS A 105 37.14 -3.96 1.87
CA LYS A 105 36.16 -4.48 0.90
C LYS A 105 34.98 -5.18 1.58
N GLN A 106 35.24 -6.05 2.55
CA GLN A 106 34.20 -6.71 3.34
C GLN A 106 33.30 -5.71 4.09
N LYS A 107 33.88 -4.62 4.59
CA LYS A 107 33.12 -3.56 5.28
C LYS A 107 32.21 -2.80 4.33
N GLU A 108 32.64 -2.55 3.09
CA GLU A 108 31.83 -1.90 2.06
C GLU A 108 30.68 -2.80 1.58
N GLU A 109 30.95 -4.07 1.26
CA GLU A 109 29.93 -5.05 0.87
C GLU A 109 28.87 -5.24 1.98
N SER A 110 29.30 -5.27 3.24
CA SER A 110 28.39 -5.34 4.38
C SER A 110 27.50 -4.09 4.52
N LYS A 111 28.04 -2.90 4.25
CA LYS A 111 27.26 -1.64 4.23
C LYS A 111 26.23 -1.66 3.10
N GLU A 112 26.61 -2.07 1.90
CA GLU A 112 25.67 -2.17 0.77
C GLU A 112 24.54 -3.17 1.04
N MET A 113 24.87 -4.34 1.60
CA MET A 113 23.87 -5.34 1.97
C MET A 113 22.90 -4.78 3.02
N ARG A 114 23.41 -4.11 4.06
CA ARG A 114 22.58 -3.45 5.07
C ARG A 114 21.67 -2.38 4.47
N MET A 115 22.18 -1.53 3.59
CA MET A 115 21.37 -0.51 2.94
C MET A 115 20.31 -1.12 2.01
N ARG A 116 20.63 -2.21 1.32
CA ARG A 116 19.65 -2.93 0.47
C ARG A 116 18.53 -3.54 1.31
N ASP A 117 18.87 -4.15 2.43
CA ASP A 117 17.90 -4.76 3.34
C ASP A 117 17.07 -3.70 4.07
N GLU A 118 17.68 -2.60 4.50
CA GLU A 118 16.97 -1.46 5.09
C GLU A 118 16.05 -0.81 4.07
N LYS A 119 16.47 -0.63 2.82
CA LYS A 119 15.61 -0.15 1.72
C LYS A 119 14.45 -1.09 1.45
N LYS A 120 14.67 -2.42 1.47
CA LYS A 120 13.58 -3.41 1.35
C LYS A 120 12.65 -3.36 2.55
N ARG A 121 13.18 -3.22 3.77
CA ARG A 121 12.39 -3.15 5.01
C ARG A 121 11.58 -1.86 5.08
N MET A 122 12.16 -0.73 4.68
CA MET A 122 11.47 0.54 4.53
C MET A 122 10.42 0.47 3.42
N ALA A 123 10.70 -0.17 2.29
CA ALA A 123 9.70 -0.41 1.23
C ALA A 123 8.58 -1.38 1.66
N MET A 124 8.82 -2.24 2.65
CA MET A 124 7.83 -3.15 3.22
C MET A 124 7.02 -2.49 4.35
N MET A 125 7.62 -1.55 5.10
CA MET A 125 6.93 -0.72 6.08
C MET A 125 6.23 0.50 5.44
N GLU A 126 6.58 0.88 4.20
CA GLU A 126 5.83 1.80 3.33
C GLU A 126 4.77 1.02 2.51
N GLY A 127 3.51 0.97 2.87
CA GLY A 127 2.77 1.57 3.96
C GLY A 127 1.50 0.72 4.06
N HIS A 128 0.98 0.59 5.26
CA HIS A 128 -0.37 0.09 5.42
C HIS A 128 -1.31 1.09 4.74
N TYR A 129 -2.14 0.62 3.80
CA TYR A 129 -3.06 1.48 3.05
C TYR A 129 -4.48 1.31 3.55
N THR A 130 -5.10 2.38 4.01
CA THR A 130 -6.49 2.36 4.48
C THR A 130 -7.42 2.91 3.40
N PHE A 131 -8.43 2.14 3.03
CA PHE A 131 -9.44 2.52 2.04
C PHE A 131 -10.82 2.63 2.69
N ALA A 132 -11.48 3.77 2.48
CA ALA A 132 -12.83 4.02 2.96
C ALA A 132 -13.89 3.73 1.89
N TYR A 133 -15.03 3.23 2.36
CA TYR A 133 -16.17 2.81 1.56
C TYR A 133 -17.46 3.37 2.14
N ASN A 134 -18.28 4.01 1.30
CA ASN A 134 -19.67 4.29 1.65
C ASN A 134 -20.47 2.97 1.63
N VAL A 135 -21.67 2.94 2.21
CA VAL A 135 -22.44 1.68 2.41
C VAL A 135 -23.83 1.69 1.78
N ASP A 136 -24.12 2.72 1.01
CA ASP A 136 -25.43 3.03 0.41
C ASP A 136 -25.48 2.75 -1.10
N TRP A 137 -24.47 2.05 -1.66
CA TRP A 137 -24.35 1.87 -3.10
C TRP A 137 -24.23 0.40 -3.50
N LYS A 138 -25.36 -0.32 -3.54
CA LYS A 138 -25.42 -1.69 -4.06
C LYS A 138 -25.35 -1.70 -5.60
N PRO A 139 -24.67 -2.70 -6.21
CA PRO A 139 -23.92 -3.80 -5.60
C PRO A 139 -22.47 -3.47 -5.18
N GLN A 140 -22.02 -2.23 -5.34
CA GLN A 140 -20.61 -1.85 -5.17
C GLN A 140 -20.15 -1.98 -3.73
N TYR A 141 -20.91 -1.42 -2.77
CA TYR A 141 -20.59 -1.38 -1.36
C TYR A 141 -21.86 -1.36 -0.50
N TYR A 142 -21.95 -2.26 0.47
CA TYR A 142 -23.07 -2.33 1.40
C TYR A 142 -22.70 -3.10 2.66
N ILE A 143 -23.50 -2.95 3.70
CA ILE A 143 -23.45 -3.81 4.88
C ILE A 143 -24.38 -5.00 4.69
N ASP A 144 -23.86 -6.21 4.86
CA ASP A 144 -24.66 -7.44 4.81
C ASP A 144 -25.48 -7.65 6.08
N GLN A 145 -26.29 -8.71 6.11
CA GLN A 145 -27.17 -9.03 7.24
C GLN A 145 -26.40 -9.31 8.56
N ASN A 146 -25.10 -9.59 8.47
CA ASN A 146 -24.23 -9.86 9.62
C ASN A 146 -23.45 -8.62 10.07
N GLY A 147 -23.65 -7.46 9.44
CA GLY A 147 -22.94 -6.24 9.78
C GLY A 147 -21.57 -6.09 9.10
N PHE A 148 -21.23 -6.93 8.12
CA PHE A 148 -19.94 -6.84 7.42
C PHE A 148 -20.03 -6.04 6.12
N LEU A 149 -18.99 -5.25 5.85
CA LEU A 149 -18.81 -4.60 4.56
C LEU A 149 -18.63 -5.66 3.46
N LYS A 150 -19.48 -5.58 2.44
CA LYS A 150 -19.49 -6.39 1.23
C LYS A 150 -19.65 -5.50 0.02
N GLY A 151 -19.49 -6.11 -1.15
CA GLY A 151 -19.79 -5.50 -2.42
C GLY A 151 -18.67 -5.61 -3.42
N GLN A 152 -19.02 -5.40 -4.68
CA GLN A 152 -18.14 -5.66 -5.80
C GLN A 152 -16.86 -4.82 -5.74
N GLY A 153 -16.95 -3.55 -5.36
CA GLY A 153 -15.78 -2.69 -5.33
C GLY A 153 -14.80 -3.06 -4.21
N LEU A 154 -15.31 -3.62 -3.11
CA LEU A 154 -14.46 -4.19 -2.06
C LEU A 154 -13.69 -5.40 -2.59
N ASP A 155 -14.36 -6.29 -3.31
CA ASP A 155 -13.76 -7.52 -3.84
C ASP A 155 -12.71 -7.23 -4.92
N MET A 156 -12.94 -6.21 -5.75
CA MET A 156 -11.94 -5.68 -6.68
C MET A 156 -10.71 -5.14 -5.95
N MET A 157 -10.91 -4.29 -4.95
CA MET A 157 -9.79 -3.69 -4.21
C MET A 157 -8.97 -4.73 -3.44
N LYS A 158 -9.62 -5.74 -2.84
CA LYS A 158 -8.92 -6.87 -2.20
C LYS A 158 -8.04 -7.63 -3.19
N GLU A 159 -8.56 -7.92 -4.38
CA GLU A 159 -7.79 -8.61 -5.42
C GLU A 159 -6.62 -7.75 -5.93
N ILE A 160 -6.83 -6.44 -6.14
CA ILE A 160 -5.75 -5.50 -6.52
C ILE A 160 -4.66 -5.46 -5.45
N CYS A 161 -5.04 -5.36 -4.17
CA CYS A 161 -4.09 -5.40 -3.05
C CYS A 161 -3.27 -6.69 -3.05
N LYS A 162 -3.93 -7.84 -3.28
CA LYS A 162 -3.26 -9.14 -3.41
C LYS A 162 -2.30 -9.19 -4.60
N MET A 163 -2.72 -8.73 -5.79
CA MET A 163 -1.90 -8.74 -7.01
C MET A 163 -0.66 -7.83 -6.96
N GLU A 164 -0.73 -6.75 -6.17
CA GLU A 164 0.38 -5.81 -5.99
C GLU A 164 1.14 -6.05 -4.67
N ASN A 165 0.82 -7.11 -3.94
CA ASN A 165 1.39 -7.45 -2.64
C ASN A 165 1.37 -6.25 -1.66
N LYS A 166 0.20 -5.61 -1.54
CA LYS A 166 -0.04 -4.46 -0.67
C LYS A 166 -0.83 -4.85 0.55
N ASN A 167 -0.42 -4.31 1.70
CA ASN A 167 -1.16 -4.45 2.95
C ASN A 167 -2.26 -3.39 3.00
N CYS A 168 -3.51 -3.83 2.86
CA CYS A 168 -4.66 -2.97 2.76
C CYS A 168 -5.65 -3.22 3.90
N THR A 169 -6.16 -2.15 4.51
CA THR A 169 -7.30 -2.17 5.40
C THR A 169 -8.48 -1.49 4.74
N HIS A 170 -9.67 -2.04 4.98
CA HIS A 170 -10.92 -1.58 4.40
C HIS A 170 -11.82 -1.13 5.55
N VAL A 171 -12.21 0.15 5.54
CA VAL A 171 -13.03 0.74 6.61
C VAL A 171 -14.37 1.21 6.08
N VAL A 172 -15.38 1.09 6.92
CA VAL A 172 -16.72 1.59 6.64
C VAL A 172 -16.78 3.08 6.95
N ASN A 173 -17.39 3.84 6.05
CA ASN A 173 -17.69 5.24 6.19
C ASN A 173 -19.22 5.42 6.06
N TYR A 174 -19.93 5.48 7.19
CA TYR A 174 -21.40 5.58 7.20
C TYR A 174 -21.91 6.94 6.74
N ASP A 175 -21.14 8.00 6.99
CA ASP A 175 -21.39 9.35 6.48
C ASP A 175 -20.58 9.52 5.19
N GLY A 176 -21.17 9.90 4.07
CA GLY A 176 -20.41 10.16 2.83
C GLY A 176 -19.45 11.35 2.93
N GLY A 177 -19.71 12.27 3.87
CA GLY A 177 -19.02 13.54 4.07
C GLY A 177 -17.49 13.46 4.19
N PRO A 178 -16.92 12.57 5.02
CA PRO A 178 -15.49 12.33 5.11
C PRO A 178 -14.79 12.04 3.77
N CYS A 179 -15.47 11.38 2.84
CA CYS A 179 -14.91 11.07 1.53
C CYS A 179 -15.18 12.14 0.48
N TRP A 180 -16.33 12.81 0.52
CA TRP A 180 -16.61 13.96 -0.34
C TRP A 180 -17.80 14.76 0.17
N ASN A 181 -17.65 16.07 0.21
CA ASN A 181 -18.74 17.00 0.45
C ASN A 181 -18.85 17.96 -0.74
N SER A 182 -19.94 17.89 -1.52
CA SER A 182 -20.09 18.73 -2.72
C SER A 182 -20.28 20.21 -2.39
N MET A 183 -20.85 20.54 -1.23
CA MET A 183 -21.04 21.94 -0.79
C MET A 183 -19.70 22.62 -0.48
N ARG A 184 -18.88 21.96 0.33
CA ARG A 184 -17.57 22.46 0.78
C ARG A 184 -16.45 22.13 -0.21
N ARG A 185 -16.73 21.32 -1.22
CA ARG A 185 -15.78 20.82 -2.22
C ARG A 185 -14.51 20.25 -1.58
N ASN A 186 -14.68 19.46 -0.53
CA ASN A 186 -13.58 18.91 0.25
C ASN A 186 -13.85 17.45 0.67
N ALA A 187 -12.86 16.83 1.28
CA ALA A 187 -12.96 15.48 1.83
C ALA A 187 -12.13 15.43 3.12
N PRO A 188 -12.73 15.75 4.28
CA PRO A 188 -11.98 15.91 5.52
C PRO A 188 -11.27 14.62 5.94
N GLY A 189 -11.77 13.44 5.59
CA GLY A 189 -11.08 12.18 5.87
C GLY A 189 -9.82 11.98 5.02
N LEU A 190 -9.85 12.31 3.72
CA LEU A 190 -8.64 12.29 2.89
C LEU A 190 -7.64 13.36 3.33
N GLN A 191 -8.10 14.59 3.55
CA GLN A 191 -7.27 15.74 3.93
C GLN A 191 -6.67 15.57 5.33
N GLY A 192 -7.46 15.06 6.27
CA GLY A 192 -7.07 14.74 7.65
C GLY A 192 -6.32 13.42 7.79
N ARG A 193 -6.08 12.70 6.68
CA ARG A 193 -5.33 11.43 6.64
C ARG A 193 -5.94 10.32 7.51
N TRP A 194 -7.26 10.30 7.65
CA TRP A 194 -7.97 9.20 8.33
C TRP A 194 -7.89 7.90 7.53
N PHE A 195 -7.80 8.05 6.20
CA PHE A 195 -7.58 6.98 5.24
C PHE A 195 -6.80 7.53 4.05
N ASP A 196 -6.24 6.62 3.25
CA ASP A 196 -5.38 6.94 2.11
C ASP A 196 -6.15 7.07 0.79
N GLY A 197 -7.33 6.45 0.69
CA GLY A 197 -8.20 6.55 -0.47
C GLY A 197 -9.67 6.29 -0.17
N CYS A 198 -10.54 6.93 -0.94
CA CYS A 198 -11.97 6.66 -0.97
C CYS A 198 -12.32 5.92 -2.25
N VAL A 199 -12.93 4.75 -2.15
CA VAL A 199 -13.22 3.89 -3.30
C VAL A 199 -14.60 4.22 -3.87
N GLY A 200 -14.76 4.16 -5.19
CA GLY A 200 -16.07 4.33 -5.84
C GLY A 200 -16.36 5.74 -6.34
N PHE A 201 -15.37 6.62 -6.41
CA PHE A 201 -15.60 8.01 -6.78
C PHE A 201 -15.45 8.22 -8.28
N ILE A 202 -16.51 8.73 -8.91
CA ILE A 202 -16.52 9.16 -10.31
C ILE A 202 -15.67 10.43 -10.50
N LYS A 203 -14.89 10.47 -11.59
CA LYS A 203 -14.05 11.61 -11.94
C LYS A 203 -14.87 12.76 -12.50
N THR A 204 -14.92 13.86 -11.75
CA THR A 204 -15.55 15.13 -12.16
C THR A 204 -14.51 16.25 -12.18
N VAL A 205 -14.88 17.42 -12.71
CA VAL A 205 -14.03 18.62 -12.68
C VAL A 205 -13.76 19.04 -11.24
N GLU A 206 -14.81 19.11 -10.42
CA GLU A 206 -14.78 19.56 -9.03
C GLU A 206 -13.88 18.68 -8.17
N ARG A 207 -14.02 17.35 -8.30
CA ARG A 207 -13.17 16.39 -7.59
C ARG A 207 -11.73 16.45 -8.08
N SER A 208 -11.50 16.57 -9.39
CA SER A 208 -10.15 16.64 -9.98
C SER A 208 -9.39 17.92 -9.61
N ASN A 209 -10.10 19.00 -9.25
CA ASN A 209 -9.48 20.21 -8.75
C ASN A 209 -8.82 20.01 -7.38
N VAL A 210 -9.32 19.08 -6.57
CA VAL A 210 -8.86 18.88 -5.17
C VAL A 210 -8.08 17.57 -5.00
N PHE A 211 -8.54 16.50 -5.63
CA PHE A 211 -8.03 15.14 -5.47
C PHE A 211 -7.57 14.55 -6.80
N ALA A 212 -6.80 13.47 -6.72
CA ALA A 212 -6.53 12.61 -7.86
C ALA A 212 -7.47 11.40 -7.80
N ILE A 213 -7.84 10.86 -8.97
CA ILE A 213 -8.60 9.61 -9.05
C ILE A 213 -7.75 8.60 -9.82
N VAL A 214 -7.47 7.47 -9.18
CA VAL A 214 -6.58 6.41 -9.69
C VAL A 214 -7.36 5.11 -9.86
N GLY A 215 -7.01 4.34 -10.89
CA GLY A 215 -7.65 3.05 -11.20
C GLY A 215 -9.07 3.20 -11.73
N SER A 216 -9.27 3.12 -13.05
CA SER A 216 -10.58 3.24 -13.68
C SER A 216 -11.40 1.95 -13.55
N MET A 217 -12.20 1.86 -12.50
CA MET A 217 -13.00 0.69 -12.12
C MET A 217 -14.45 0.75 -12.63
N TYR A 218 -15.06 1.95 -12.66
CA TYR A 218 -16.49 2.12 -12.92
C TYR A 218 -16.75 3.03 -14.12
N GLU A 219 -17.75 2.70 -14.94
CA GLU A 219 -18.30 3.65 -15.89
C GLU A 219 -19.23 4.63 -15.17
N PRO A 220 -19.14 5.94 -15.48
CA PRO A 220 -20.11 6.90 -14.99
C PRO A 220 -21.47 6.67 -15.66
N VAL A 221 -22.53 6.78 -14.87
CA VAL A 221 -23.90 6.82 -15.39
C VAL A 221 -24.25 8.27 -15.74
N LYS A 222 -24.99 8.48 -16.82
CA LYS A 222 -25.42 9.83 -17.19
C LYS A 222 -26.44 10.37 -16.18
N GLY A 223 -26.44 11.68 -15.96
CA GLY A 223 -27.46 12.35 -15.16
C GLY A 223 -28.75 12.53 -15.97
N ALA A 224 -29.91 12.46 -15.31
CA ALA A 224 -31.22 12.74 -15.88
C ALA A 224 -32.09 13.46 -14.85
N PHE A 225 -33.14 14.13 -15.35
CA PHE A 225 -34.17 14.70 -14.49
C PHE A 225 -35.28 13.68 -14.23
N PHE A 226 -35.79 13.68 -13.01
CA PHE A 226 -36.88 12.83 -12.56
C PHE A 226 -38.00 13.67 -11.95
N THR A 227 -39.24 13.36 -12.30
CA THR A 227 -40.43 14.06 -11.84
C THR A 227 -41.49 13.06 -11.37
N LYS A 228 -42.58 13.57 -10.76
CA LYS A 228 -43.78 12.76 -10.55
C LYS A 228 -44.35 12.28 -11.89
N VAL A 229 -44.91 11.08 -11.91
CA VAL A 229 -45.54 10.52 -13.12
C VAL A 229 -46.69 11.42 -13.59
N GLY A 230 -46.65 11.83 -14.86
CA GLY A 230 -47.62 12.74 -15.49
C GLY A 230 -47.31 14.23 -15.31
N ALA A 231 -46.30 14.60 -14.52
CA ALA A 231 -45.93 16.00 -14.35
C ALA A 231 -45.22 16.56 -15.60
N THR A 232 -45.60 17.76 -16.00
CA THR A 232 -44.88 18.56 -17.00
C THR A 232 -44.12 19.65 -16.27
N VAL A 233 -42.79 19.65 -16.34
CA VAL A 233 -41.91 20.55 -15.60
C VAL A 233 -41.00 21.30 -16.56
N ASP A 234 -40.97 22.62 -16.43
CA ASP A 234 -39.98 23.48 -17.09
C ASP A 234 -38.74 23.58 -16.19
N ILE A 235 -37.64 22.95 -16.61
CA ILE A 235 -36.37 22.94 -15.88
C ILE A 235 -35.80 24.36 -15.69
N GLY A 236 -36.10 25.30 -16.59
CA GLY A 236 -35.62 26.68 -16.49
C GLY A 236 -36.09 27.41 -15.23
N THR A 237 -37.26 27.03 -14.71
CA THR A 237 -37.90 27.66 -13.55
C THR A 237 -38.19 26.69 -12.40
N ALA A 238 -37.83 25.42 -12.56
CA ALA A 238 -38.09 24.38 -11.57
C ALA A 238 -37.22 24.52 -10.31
N ARG A 239 -37.78 24.13 -9.17
CA ARG A 239 -37.00 23.83 -7.96
C ARG A 239 -36.39 22.45 -8.09
N ILE A 240 -35.06 22.38 -8.12
CA ILE A 240 -34.34 21.13 -8.42
C ILE A 240 -33.68 20.58 -7.16
N GLY A 241 -33.94 19.31 -6.86
CA GLY A 241 -33.27 18.55 -5.81
C GLY A 241 -31.96 17.91 -6.30
N PHE A 242 -30.91 17.98 -5.48
CA PHE A 242 -29.62 17.32 -5.71
C PHE A 242 -29.12 16.58 -4.47
N ASP A 243 -28.43 15.46 -4.69
CA ASP A 243 -27.70 14.78 -3.63
C ASP A 243 -26.37 15.51 -3.35
N SER A 244 -26.16 15.90 -2.10
CA SER A 244 -25.02 16.69 -1.65
C SER A 244 -23.68 15.93 -1.64
N SER A 245 -23.68 14.61 -1.82
CA SER A 245 -22.51 13.75 -1.89
C SER A 245 -22.20 13.26 -3.31
N TYR A 246 -23.17 13.36 -4.22
CA TYR A 246 -23.08 12.76 -5.56
C TYR A 246 -22.52 13.69 -6.64
N TYR A 247 -22.21 13.13 -7.82
CA TYR A 247 -21.61 13.87 -8.94
C TYR A 247 -22.62 14.55 -9.88
N THR A 248 -23.90 14.20 -9.77
CA THR A 248 -25.02 14.88 -10.45
C THR A 248 -25.38 16.13 -9.65
N SER A 249 -24.65 17.21 -9.92
CA SER A 249 -24.67 18.44 -9.13
C SER A 249 -25.13 19.65 -9.94
N PRO A 250 -25.45 20.79 -9.30
CA PRO A 250 -25.72 22.05 -10.00
C PRO A 250 -24.59 22.43 -10.98
N ALA A 251 -23.33 22.19 -10.59
CA ALA A 251 -22.17 22.48 -11.42
C ALA A 251 -22.09 21.58 -12.67
N CYS A 252 -22.62 20.35 -12.62
CA CYS A 252 -22.78 19.51 -13.81
C CYS A 252 -23.75 20.16 -14.81
N LEU A 253 -24.91 20.62 -14.35
CA LEU A 253 -25.93 21.24 -15.21
C LEU A 253 -25.40 22.51 -15.89
N THR A 254 -24.76 23.39 -15.12
CA THR A 254 -24.13 24.61 -15.67
C THR A 254 -23.12 24.28 -16.76
N ARG A 255 -22.27 23.26 -16.57
CA ARG A 255 -21.28 22.84 -17.57
C ARG A 255 -21.92 22.24 -18.83
N ASN A 256 -23.09 21.64 -18.70
CA ASN A 256 -23.88 21.12 -19.81
C ASN A 256 -24.77 22.19 -20.47
N GLY A 257 -24.63 23.46 -20.10
CA GLY A 257 -25.40 24.57 -20.69
C GLY A 257 -26.89 24.54 -20.33
N VAL A 258 -27.27 23.83 -19.26
CA VAL A 258 -28.65 23.78 -18.80
C VAL A 258 -28.96 25.05 -18.01
N ALA A 259 -29.93 25.82 -18.49
CA ALA A 259 -30.49 26.94 -17.74
C ALA A 259 -31.42 26.39 -16.65
N PHE A 260 -31.20 26.82 -15.40
CA PHE A 260 -32.06 26.54 -14.25
C PHE A 260 -31.88 27.64 -13.21
N ASP A 261 -32.83 27.79 -12.29
CA ASP A 261 -32.69 28.70 -11.16
C ASP A 261 -31.74 28.13 -10.11
N ALA A 262 -30.48 28.58 -10.15
CA ALA A 262 -29.47 28.18 -9.20
C ALA A 262 -29.76 28.61 -7.74
N SER A 263 -30.69 29.55 -7.51
CA SER A 263 -31.10 29.95 -6.17
C SER A 263 -32.22 29.06 -5.60
N ALA A 264 -32.97 28.37 -6.46
CA ALA A 264 -34.12 27.56 -6.09
C ALA A 264 -33.80 26.06 -6.04
N HIS A 265 -32.61 25.66 -5.58
CA HIS A 265 -32.27 24.25 -5.45
C HIS A 265 -32.31 23.77 -3.99
N VAL A 266 -32.60 22.47 -3.82
CA VAL A 266 -32.57 21.79 -2.53
C VAL A 266 -31.43 20.77 -2.56
N LEU A 267 -30.62 20.77 -1.51
CA LEU A 267 -29.62 19.74 -1.28
C LEU A 267 -30.14 18.79 -0.22
N ALA A 268 -30.05 17.48 -0.48
CA ALA A 268 -30.30 16.46 0.52
C ALA A 268 -29.10 15.52 0.65
N GLU A 269 -29.04 14.77 1.75
CA GLU A 269 -27.96 13.82 2.02
C GLU A 269 -28.17 12.47 1.33
N THR A 270 -29.42 12.13 1.00
CA THR A 270 -29.78 10.86 0.38
C THR A 270 -30.84 11.04 -0.71
N TYR A 271 -30.91 10.09 -1.64
CA TYR A 271 -31.96 10.07 -2.66
C TYR A 271 -33.37 9.88 -2.08
N ASP A 272 -33.54 9.10 -1.01
CA ASP A 272 -34.84 8.93 -0.32
C ASP A 272 -35.37 10.27 0.23
N ALA A 273 -34.48 11.12 0.74
CA ALA A 273 -34.85 12.45 1.18
C ALA A 273 -35.28 13.34 0.00
N LEU A 274 -34.65 13.21 -1.18
CA LEU A 274 -35.08 13.92 -2.39
C LEU A 274 -36.44 13.43 -2.89
N GLU A 275 -36.72 12.12 -2.86
CA GLU A 275 -38.06 11.60 -3.18
C GLU A 275 -39.12 12.15 -2.21
N THR A 276 -38.78 12.27 -0.93
CA THR A 276 -39.67 12.90 0.07
C THR A 276 -39.93 14.37 -0.28
N HIS A 277 -38.88 15.12 -0.64
CA HIS A 277 -39.01 16.50 -1.07
C HIS A 277 -39.89 16.65 -2.32
N LEU A 278 -39.74 15.74 -3.29
CA LEU A 278 -40.54 15.71 -4.51
C LEU A 278 -42.00 15.37 -4.19
N ASN A 279 -42.24 14.34 -3.38
CA ASN A 279 -43.58 13.91 -2.98
C ASN A 279 -44.36 14.99 -2.23
N ASN A 280 -43.66 15.77 -1.39
CA ASN A 280 -44.23 16.89 -0.63
C ASN A 280 -44.31 18.21 -1.42
N ASP A 281 -44.05 18.21 -2.73
CA ASP A 281 -44.10 19.40 -3.60
C ASP A 281 -43.16 20.53 -3.16
N SER A 282 -42.08 20.20 -2.45
CA SER A 282 -41.04 21.17 -2.05
C SER A 282 -39.96 21.36 -3.13
N ILE A 283 -39.85 20.40 -4.05
CA ILE A 283 -39.10 20.48 -5.31
C ILE A 283 -39.99 19.97 -6.45
N ASP A 284 -39.66 20.37 -7.68
CA ASP A 284 -40.41 20.02 -8.88
C ASP A 284 -39.73 18.91 -9.69
N ALA A 285 -38.40 18.78 -9.57
CA ALA A 285 -37.62 17.73 -10.20
C ALA A 285 -36.41 17.32 -9.35
N ILE A 286 -35.93 16.10 -9.54
CA ILE A 286 -34.67 15.60 -8.98
C ILE A 286 -33.66 15.42 -10.12
N PHE A 287 -32.42 15.85 -9.92
CA PHE A 287 -31.32 15.56 -10.85
C PHE A 287 -30.38 14.49 -10.28
N ALA A 288 -30.38 13.32 -10.91
CA ALA A 288 -29.71 12.11 -10.40
C ALA A 288 -29.23 11.21 -11.55
N PRO A 289 -28.46 10.14 -11.30
CA PRO A 289 -28.15 9.13 -12.32
C PRO A 289 -29.40 8.57 -12.97
N GLU A 290 -29.34 8.30 -14.27
CA GLU A 290 -30.52 7.90 -15.05
C GLU A 290 -31.13 6.55 -14.66
N ASN A 291 -30.44 5.77 -13.81
CA ASN A 291 -30.90 4.50 -13.25
C ASN A 291 -31.27 4.58 -11.75
N GLN A 292 -31.34 5.79 -11.18
CA GLN A 292 -31.54 5.97 -9.74
C GLN A 292 -32.98 5.68 -9.29
N PHE A 293 -33.97 6.19 -10.03
CA PHE A 293 -35.38 6.16 -9.60
C PHE A 293 -36.24 5.31 -10.55
N PRO A 294 -36.55 4.04 -10.21
CA PRO A 294 -37.36 3.18 -11.06
C PRO A 294 -38.85 3.58 -11.07
N ASN A 295 -39.32 4.29 -10.04
CA ASN A 295 -40.75 4.61 -9.85
C ASN A 295 -41.13 6.06 -10.23
N LEU A 296 -40.15 6.85 -10.68
CA LEU A 296 -40.37 8.24 -11.10
C LEU A 296 -40.35 8.35 -12.63
N GLN A 297 -40.96 9.42 -13.15
CA GLN A 297 -40.87 9.72 -14.57
C GLN A 297 -39.51 10.31 -14.88
N LYS A 298 -38.69 9.57 -15.62
CA LYS A 298 -37.43 10.06 -16.18
C LYS A 298 -37.69 10.93 -17.41
N MET A 299 -37.11 12.12 -17.46
CA MET A 299 -37.11 12.97 -18.66
C MET A 299 -36.15 12.40 -19.72
N ALA A 300 -36.46 12.58 -21.00
CA ALA A 300 -35.72 11.95 -22.11
C ALA A 300 -34.25 12.42 -22.21
N THR A 301 -33.96 13.66 -21.83
CA THR A 301 -32.62 14.24 -21.95
C THR A 301 -31.71 13.75 -20.83
N THR A 302 -30.51 13.31 -21.21
CA THR A 302 -29.44 12.87 -20.29
C THR A 302 -28.20 13.74 -20.43
N TYR A 303 -27.38 13.81 -19.39
CA TYR A 303 -26.25 14.74 -19.27
C TYR A 303 -24.97 14.05 -18.80
N ASP A 304 -23.84 14.45 -19.37
CA ASP A 304 -22.53 13.93 -19.00
C ASP A 304 -21.94 14.74 -17.83
N CYS A 305 -22.05 14.17 -16.63
CA CYS A 305 -21.55 14.79 -15.41
C CYS A 305 -20.10 14.42 -15.07
N ALA A 306 -19.57 13.38 -15.69
CA ALA A 306 -18.21 12.91 -15.49
C ALA A 306 -17.27 13.41 -16.60
N ILE A 307 -16.00 13.59 -16.27
CA ILE A 307 -14.91 13.85 -17.23
C ILE A 307 -13.98 12.63 -17.37
N GLY A 308 -14.39 11.49 -16.83
CA GLY A 308 -13.67 10.24 -16.87
C GLY A 308 -14.31 9.16 -16.00
N LYS A 309 -13.67 8.00 -15.99
CA LYS A 309 -14.12 6.80 -15.27
C LYS A 309 -13.96 6.96 -13.76
N GLY A 310 -14.76 6.20 -13.01
CA GLY A 310 -14.68 6.13 -11.54
C GLY A 310 -13.56 5.24 -11.05
N GLY A 311 -13.09 5.50 -9.83
CA GLY A 311 -11.96 4.80 -9.24
C GLY A 311 -11.77 5.08 -7.76
N VAL A 312 -10.51 5.10 -7.33
CA VAL A 312 -10.12 5.47 -5.97
C VAL A 312 -9.70 6.93 -5.95
N MET A 313 -10.42 7.75 -5.19
CA MET A 313 -10.07 9.14 -4.94
C MET A 313 -9.02 9.22 -3.83
N VAL A 314 -7.91 9.88 -4.11
CA VAL A 314 -6.74 9.99 -3.23
C VAL A 314 -6.24 11.43 -3.18
N ARG A 315 -5.49 11.79 -2.14
CA ARG A 315 -4.80 13.08 -2.14
C ARG A 315 -3.80 13.17 -3.31
N LYS A 316 -3.64 14.38 -3.86
CA LYS A 316 -2.73 14.61 -5.01
C LYS A 316 -1.27 14.28 -4.69
N ASP A 317 -0.82 14.53 -3.46
CA ASP A 317 0.54 14.18 -2.99
C ASP A 317 0.75 12.65 -2.93
N MET A 318 -0.31 11.88 -2.70
CA MET A 318 -0.27 10.41 -2.68
C MET A 318 -0.39 9.77 -4.07
N ALA A 319 -0.93 10.48 -5.06
CA ALA A 319 -1.27 9.90 -6.36
C ALA A 319 -0.11 9.13 -7.02
N PRO A 320 1.14 9.67 -7.07
CA PRO A 320 2.28 8.93 -7.64
C PRO A 320 2.55 7.61 -6.90
N ARG A 321 2.39 7.60 -5.58
CA ARG A 321 2.59 6.42 -4.73
C ARG A 321 1.45 5.42 -4.82
N MET A 322 0.27 5.85 -5.27
CA MET A 322 -0.94 5.04 -5.41
C MET A 322 -1.15 4.46 -6.81
N MET A 323 -0.23 4.70 -7.74
CA MET A 323 -0.32 4.16 -9.11
C MET A 323 -0.26 2.62 -9.18
N TRP A 324 0.10 1.94 -8.09
CA TRP A 324 -0.03 0.49 -8.00
C TRP A 324 -1.49 0.03 -8.14
N ILE A 325 -2.47 0.83 -7.72
CA ILE A 325 -3.89 0.50 -7.88
C ILE A 325 -4.21 0.33 -9.38
N HIS A 326 -3.76 1.27 -10.21
CA HIS A 326 -3.92 1.17 -11.67
C HIS A 326 -3.21 -0.06 -12.22
N ARG A 327 -1.95 -0.31 -11.85
CA ARG A 327 -1.21 -1.49 -12.33
C ARG A 327 -1.86 -2.82 -11.92
N GLY A 328 -2.34 -2.91 -10.68
CA GLY A 328 -3.03 -4.09 -10.17
C GLY A 328 -4.35 -4.31 -10.90
N LEU A 329 -5.11 -3.25 -11.16
CA LEU A 329 -6.33 -3.33 -11.97
C LEU A 329 -6.02 -3.81 -13.41
N GLU A 330 -4.97 -3.30 -14.04
CA GLU A 330 -4.57 -3.74 -15.38
C GLU A 330 -4.08 -5.21 -15.40
N LYS A 331 -3.43 -5.70 -14.34
CA LYS A 331 -3.14 -7.14 -14.17
C LYS A 331 -4.43 -7.95 -14.04
N MET A 332 -5.40 -7.42 -13.30
CA MET A 332 -6.69 -8.05 -13.08
C MET A 332 -7.49 -8.17 -14.38
N LYS A 333 -7.47 -7.15 -15.25
CA LYS A 333 -8.07 -7.19 -16.59
C LYS A 333 -7.39 -8.22 -17.49
N ARG A 334 -6.06 -8.18 -17.60
CA ARG A 334 -5.30 -9.13 -18.44
C ARG A 334 -5.48 -10.60 -18.03
N SER A 335 -5.68 -10.86 -16.73
CA SER A 335 -5.92 -12.22 -16.24
C SER A 335 -7.37 -12.71 -16.40
N GLY A 336 -8.29 -11.86 -16.88
CA GLY A 336 -9.71 -12.18 -16.98
C GLY A 336 -10.48 -12.07 -15.66
N LYS A 337 -9.80 -11.94 -14.52
CA LYS A 337 -10.43 -11.81 -13.19
C LYS A 337 -11.32 -10.58 -13.06
N PHE A 338 -10.96 -9.48 -13.73
CA PHE A 338 -11.78 -8.28 -13.70
C PHE A 338 -13.15 -8.57 -14.32
N ARG A 339 -13.17 -9.15 -15.53
CA ARG A 339 -14.39 -9.58 -16.21
C ARG A 339 -15.18 -10.58 -15.36
N GLU A 340 -14.51 -11.58 -14.79
CA GLU A 340 -15.14 -12.57 -13.91
C GLU A 340 -15.89 -11.90 -12.73
N GLN A 341 -15.26 -10.96 -12.02
CA GLN A 341 -15.92 -10.23 -10.94
C GLN A 341 -17.04 -9.31 -11.43
N CYS A 342 -16.96 -8.81 -12.67
CA CYS A 342 -18.02 -8.01 -13.27
C CYS A 342 -19.26 -8.83 -13.62
N GLU A 343 -19.06 -9.98 -14.26
CA GLU A 343 -20.14 -10.90 -14.66
C GLU A 343 -20.80 -11.58 -13.46
N ASN A 344 -20.02 -11.86 -12.41
CA ASN A 344 -20.51 -12.51 -11.20
C ASN A 344 -21.22 -11.57 -10.21
N ALA A 345 -21.21 -10.25 -10.44
CA ALA A 345 -21.77 -9.28 -9.49
C ALA A 345 -23.27 -9.51 -9.19
N LEU A 346 -24.05 -9.92 -10.20
CA LEU A 346 -25.47 -10.24 -9.99
C LEU A 346 -25.64 -11.44 -9.06
N ARG A 347 -24.82 -12.48 -9.24
CA ARG A 347 -24.84 -13.68 -8.40
C ARG A 347 -24.36 -13.40 -6.99
N ASP A 348 -23.27 -12.66 -6.85
CA ASP A 348 -22.54 -12.51 -5.59
C ASP A 348 -23.07 -11.33 -4.73
N HIS A 349 -23.70 -10.33 -5.38
CA HIS A 349 -24.17 -9.09 -4.73
C HIS A 349 -25.63 -8.73 -5.05
N GLY A 350 -26.33 -9.51 -5.86
CA GLY A 350 -27.76 -9.36 -6.11
C GLY A 350 -28.14 -8.27 -7.12
N ALA A 351 -27.18 -7.64 -7.80
CA ALA A 351 -27.45 -6.66 -8.85
C ALA A 351 -26.34 -6.62 -9.93
N PRO A 352 -26.64 -6.21 -11.18
CA PRO A 352 -25.64 -6.10 -12.24
C PRO A 352 -24.54 -5.07 -11.93
N SER A 353 -23.35 -5.31 -12.47
CA SER A 353 -22.20 -4.41 -12.31
C SER A 353 -22.25 -3.19 -13.24
N ILE A 354 -21.55 -2.12 -12.85
CA ILE A 354 -21.25 -0.92 -13.65
C ILE A 354 -19.76 -0.84 -14.06
N CYS A 355 -19.09 -1.99 -14.14
CA CYS A 355 -17.68 -2.06 -14.53
C CYS A 355 -17.39 -1.33 -15.84
N VAL A 356 -16.18 -0.79 -15.92
CA VAL A 356 -15.59 -0.41 -17.21
C VAL A 356 -15.50 -1.60 -18.14
N SER A 357 -15.59 -1.38 -19.45
CA SER A 357 -15.25 -2.44 -20.40
C SER A 357 -13.81 -2.90 -20.15
N ALA A 358 -13.64 -4.23 -20.09
CA ALA A 358 -12.38 -4.90 -19.76
C ALA A 358 -11.31 -4.67 -20.82
#